data_AF-A0A354YWZ3-F1
#
_entry.id   AF-A0A354YWZ3-F1
#
_cell.length_a   1.000
_cell.length_b   1.000
_cell.length_c   1.000
_cell.angle_alpha   90.00
_cell.angle_beta   90.00
_cell.angle_gamma   90.00
#
_symmetry.space_group_name_H-M   'P 1'
#
loop_
_entity.id
_entity.type
_entity.pdbx_description
1 polymer ?
#
loop_
_entity_poly.entity_id
_entity_poly.type
_entity_poly.pdbx_seq_one_letter_code
_entity_poly.pdbx_strand_id
1 'polypeptide(L)' 'MPSHTIFNERPESQERALKVLEKLGYTRISRGDAEQKRGSRKNVLFEGELETFLSKLTYPYGSEQRFFSGG' A
#
# COMPACT_ATOMS: atom_id res chain seq x y z
N MET A 1 22.01 -16.19 -7.88
CA MET A 1 21.76 -14.74 -7.80
C MET A 1 20.39 -14.48 -8.42
N PRO A 2 19.46 -13.78 -7.76
CA PRO A 2 18.12 -13.56 -8.34
C PRO A 2 18.24 -12.63 -9.54
N SER A 3 17.71 -13.05 -10.69
CA SER A 3 17.64 -12.22 -11.89
C SER A 3 16.55 -11.16 -11.71
N HIS A 4 16.94 -9.95 -11.34
CA HIS A 4 16.05 -8.81 -11.43
C HIS A 4 15.94 -8.39 -12.89
N THR A 5 14.80 -8.68 -13.52
CA THR A 5 14.47 -8.17 -14.85
C THR A 5 14.18 -6.67 -14.71
N ILE A 6 15.16 -5.84 -15.04
CA ILE A 6 14.98 -4.39 -15.11
C ILE A 6 14.30 -4.10 -16.43
N PHE A 7 13.00 -3.80 -16.40
CA PHE A 7 12.30 -3.27 -17.55
C PHE A 7 12.79 -1.85 -17.77
N ASN A 8 13.63 -1.63 -18.78
CA ASN A 8 13.98 -0.31 -19.29
C ASN A 8 12.77 0.30 -20.03
N GLU A 9 11.63 0.44 -19.35
CA GLU A 9 10.53 1.23 -19.87
C GLU A 9 10.95 2.69 -19.99
N ARG A 10 10.52 3.35 -21.07
CA ARG A 10 10.83 4.76 -21.30
C ARG A 10 10.35 5.59 -20.11
N PRO A 11 11.09 6.63 -19.69
CA PRO A 11 10.71 7.50 -18.56
C PRO A 11 9.26 8.02 -18.66
N GLU A 12 8.78 8.29 -19.87
CA GLU A 12 7.42 8.74 -20.15
C GLU A 12 6.33 7.72 -19.75
N SER A 13 6.65 6.43 -19.80
CA SER A 13 5.76 5.35 -19.36
C SER A 13 5.64 5.34 -17.84
N GLN A 14 6.77 5.49 -17.15
CA GLN A 14 6.82 5.54 -15.70
C GLN A 14 6.08 6.76 -15.15
N GLU A 15 6.24 7.93 -15.77
CA GLU A 15 5.49 9.14 -15.38
C GLU A 15 3.99 8.99 -15.60
N ARG A 16 3.56 8.31 -16.67
CA ARG A 16 2.14 8.02 -16.89
C ARG A 16 1.58 7.11 -15.81
N ALA A 17 2.31 6.06 -15.44
CA ALA A 17 1.91 5.17 -14.35
C ALA A 17 1.84 5.91 -13.01
N LEU A 18 2.82 6.77 -12.72
CA LEU A 18 2.82 7.61 -11.51
C LEU A 18 1.61 8.55 -11.48
N LYS A 19 1.28 9.23 -12.58
CA LYS A 19 0.09 10.09 -12.65
C LYS A 19 -1.22 9.33 -12.48
N VAL A 20 -1.30 8.08 -12.93
CA VAL A 20 -2.47 7.23 -12.70
C VAL A 20 -2.60 6.90 -11.21
N LEU A 21 -1.49 6.54 -10.55
CA LEU A 21 -1.48 6.25 -9.12
C LEU A 21 -1.86 7.49 -8.29
N GLU A 22 -1.36 8.67 -8.65
CA GLU A 22 -1.75 9.94 -8.01
C GLU A 22 -3.26 10.22 -8.17
N LYS A 23 -3.83 10.00 -9.36
CA LYS A 23 -5.27 10.15 -9.60
C LYS A 23 -6.14 9.18 -8.81
N LEU A 24 -5.61 8.01 -8.48
CA LEU A 24 -6.27 7.03 -7.61
C LEU A 24 -6.13 7.37 -6.12
N GLY A 25 -5.45 8.48 -5.79
CA GLY A 25 -5.27 8.95 -4.41
C GLY A 25 -4.03 8.38 -3.72
N TYR A 26 -3.15 7.66 -4.43
CA TYR A 26 -1.91 7.17 -3.85
C TYR A 26 -0.88 8.30 -3.77
N THR A 27 -0.22 8.40 -2.62
CA THR A 27 0.86 9.36 -2.40
C THR A 27 2.22 8.68 -2.56
N ARG A 28 3.11 9.31 -3.32
CA ARG A 28 4.49 8.83 -3.46
C ARG A 28 5.27 9.16 -2.19
N ILE A 29 5.87 8.14 -1.58
CA ILE A 29 6.78 8.28 -0.44
C ILE A 29 8.20 7.88 -0.84
N SER A 30 9.20 8.43 -0.17
CA SER A 30 10.59 8.01 -0.41
C SER A 30 10.81 6.58 0.11
N ARG A 31 11.84 5.91 -0.42
CA ARG A 31 12.21 4.58 0.07
C ARG A 31 12.60 4.61 1.55
N GLY A 32 13.24 5.68 2.02
CA GLY A 32 13.62 5.83 3.44
C GLY A 32 12.39 5.91 4.33
N ASP A 33 11.40 6.73 3.97
CA ASP A 33 10.15 6.87 4.71
C ASP A 33 9.34 5.57 4.72
N ALA A 34 9.34 4.87 3.57
CA ALA A 34 8.73 3.54 3.48
C ALA A 34 9.46 2.54 4.39
N GLU A 35 10.79 2.45 4.35
CA GLU A 35 11.53 1.54 5.23
C GLU A 35 11.32 1.87 6.72
N GLN A 36 11.21 3.15 7.08
CA GLN A 36 10.90 3.60 8.44
C GLN A 36 9.48 3.20 8.87
N LYS A 37 8.46 3.46 8.04
CA LYS A 37 7.08 3.02 8.31
C LYS A 37 6.95 1.50 8.42
N ARG A 38 7.81 0.76 7.73
CA ARG A 38 7.79 -0.71 7.75
C ARG A 38 8.40 -1.30 9.01
N GLY A 39 9.34 -0.61 9.65
CA GLY A 39 10.10 -1.06 10.81
C GLY A 39 11.10 -2.19 10.49
N SER A 40 10.64 -3.30 9.91
CA SER A 40 11.44 -4.47 9.55
C SER A 40 11.50 -4.70 8.05
N ARG A 41 12.69 -5.07 7.55
CA ARG A 41 12.87 -5.40 6.13
C ARG A 41 12.18 -6.68 5.70
N LYS A 42 11.87 -7.57 6.65
CA LYS A 42 11.17 -8.86 6.41
C LYS A 42 9.66 -8.68 6.23
N ASN A 43 9.10 -7.58 6.73
CA ASN A 43 7.68 -7.31 6.64
C ASN A 43 7.37 -6.78 5.24
N VAL A 44 6.34 -7.33 4.60
CA VAL A 44 5.88 -6.91 3.27
C VAL A 44 4.78 -5.85 3.38
N LEU A 45 4.02 -5.88 4.47
CA LEU A 45 2.91 -4.98 4.74
C LEU A 45 3.29 -3.95 5.81
N PHE A 46 2.71 -2.75 5.70
CA PHE A 46 2.77 -1.72 6.72
C PHE A 46 1.69 -2.00 7.75
N GLU A 47 2.05 -2.63 8.87
CA GLU A 47 1.08 -3.10 9.87
C GLU A 47 0.16 -1.98 10.38
N GLY A 48 0.68 -0.80 10.68
CA GLY A 48 -0.14 0.34 11.15
C GLY A 48 -1.09 0.91 10.08
N GLU A 49 -0.68 0.93 8.81
CA GLU A 49 -1.56 1.35 7.71
C GLU A 49 -2.63 0.29 7.44
N LEU A 50 -2.28 -0.99 7.56
CA LEU A 50 -3.21 -2.11 7.43
C LEU A 50 -4.25 -2.07 8.56
N GLU A 51 -3.84 -1.88 9.81
CA GLU A 51 -4.75 -1.73 10.94
C GLU A 51 -5.68 -0.51 10.77
N THR A 52 -5.13 0.63 10.33
CA THR A 52 -5.92 1.84 10.03
C THR A 52 -6.91 1.61 8.88
N PHE A 53 -6.55 0.80 7.89
CA PHE A 53 -7.44 0.45 6.79
C PHE A 53 -8.55 -0.49 7.25
N LEU A 54 -8.19 -1.57 7.95
CA LEU A 54 -9.14 -2.59 8.41
C LEU A 54 -10.13 -2.04 9.45
N SER A 55 -9.72 -1.12 10.33
CA SER A 55 -10.62 -0.48 11.29
C SER A 55 -11.70 0.40 10.67
N LYS A 56 -11.49 0.89 9.44
CA LYS A 56 -12.50 1.64 8.68
C LYS A 56 -13.48 0.74 7.94
N LEU A 57 -13.14 -0.53 7.77
CA LEU A 57 -13.98 -1.49 7.07
C LEU A 57 -15.01 -2.06 8.03
N THR A 58 -16.23 -2.15 7.52
CA THR A 58 -17.33 -2.84 8.18
C THR A 58 -17.85 -3.94 7.26
N TYR A 59 -18.40 -4.98 7.85
CA TYR A 59 -19.01 -6.08 7.12
C TYR A 59 -20.35 -6.47 7.72
N PRO A 60 -21.31 -6.89 6.89
CA PRO A 60 -22.58 -7.40 7.37
C PRO A 60 -22.39 -8.77 8.02
N TYR A 61 -22.87 -8.92 9.25
CA TYR A 61 -22.93 -10.18 9.99
C TYR A 61 -24.35 -10.41 10.49
N GLY A 62 -25.11 -11.22 9.75
CA GLY A 62 -26.54 -11.40 10.00
C GLY A 62 -27.31 -10.08 9.80
N SER A 63 -27.95 -9.59 10.86
CA SER A 63 -28.68 -8.31 10.87
C SER A 63 -27.84 -7.11 11.32
N GLU A 64 -26.58 -7.31 11.68
CA GLU A 64 -25.70 -6.27 12.24
C GLU A 64 -24.58 -5.88 11.26
N GLN A 65 -24.13 -4.61 11.33
CA GLN A 65 -22.89 -4.13 10.72
C GLN A 65 -21.79 -4.19 11.78
N ARG A 66 -20.72 -4.96 11.51
CA ARG A 66 -19.59 -5.13 12.44
C ARG A 66 -18.30 -4.57 11.85
N PHE A 67 -17.42 -4.05 12.70
CA PHE A 67 -16.09 -3.62 12.30
C PHE A 67 -15.20 -4.83 11.99
N PHE A 68 -14.36 -4.69 10.96
CA PHE A 68 -13.47 -5.76 10.52
C PHE A 68 -12.31 -6.00 11.50
N SER A 69 -11.78 -4.94 12.12
CA SER A 69 -10.79 -5.04 13.19
C SER A 69 -10.83 -3.82 14.10
N GLY A 70 -10.87 -4.01 15.41
CA GLY A 70 -10.92 -2.90 16.37
C GLY A 70 -12.25 -2.16 16.32
N GLY A 71 -13.05 -2.31 17.37
CA GLY A 71 -14.27 -1.53 17.60
C GLY A 71 -14.03 -0.55 18.75
#